data_AF-A0A1F0VQW7-F1
#
_entry.id   AF-A0A1F0VQW7-F1
#
_cell.length_a   1.000
_cell.length_b   1.000
_cell.length_c   1.000
_cell.angle_alpha   90.00
_cell.angle_beta   90.00
_cell.angle_gamma   90.00
#
_symmetry.space_group_name_H-M   'P 1'
#
loop_
_entity.id
_entity.type
_entity.pdbx_description
1 polymer ?
#
loop_
_entity_poly.entity_id
_entity_poly.type
_entity_poly.pdbx_seq_one_letter_code
_entity_poly.pdbx_strand_id
1 'polypeptide(L)'
;MPTASLTLPGVVLVQGVSGAAILRAVGEEIFFRGFLGGLFLRRWGLWGGNTLQAALFLVPHLVLLSVDVHLWPILPVQFLSGWILGAVRYRSGSIIECSILHAAVNVGIGLLAG
;
A
#
# COMPACT_ATOMS: atom_id res chain seq x y z
N MET A 1 18.26 29.69 6.38
CA MET A 1 17.79 28.49 5.66
C MET A 1 17.00 28.99 4.45
N PRO A 2 17.47 28.82 3.20
CA PRO A 2 16.82 29.47 2.06
C PRO A 2 15.50 28.75 1.73
N THR A 3 14.39 29.34 2.13
CA THR A 3 13.02 28.91 1.80
C THR A 3 12.68 29.06 0.31
N ALA A 4 13.53 29.75 -0.45
CA ALA A 4 13.34 30.00 -1.89
C ALA A 4 13.45 28.74 -2.76
N SER A 5 14.16 27.69 -2.30
CA SER A 5 14.21 26.42 -3.03
C SER A 5 12.95 25.58 -2.86
N LEU A 6 12.18 25.80 -1.78
CA LEU A 6 10.94 25.07 -1.49
C LEU A 6 9.73 25.55 -2.31
N THR A 7 9.81 26.74 -2.92
CA THR A 7 8.71 27.34 -3.70
C THR A 7 8.88 27.20 -5.21
N LEU A 8 9.96 26.58 -5.69
CA LEU A 8 10.13 26.28 -7.12
C LEU A 8 8.99 25.35 -7.58
N PRO A 9 8.36 25.60 -8.74
CA PRO A 9 7.21 24.83 -9.21
C PRO A 9 7.47 23.31 -9.23
N GLY A 10 8.68 22.90 -9.62
CA GLY A 10 9.08 21.49 -9.60
C GLY A 10 9.24 20.91 -8.19
N VAL A 11 9.72 21.69 -7.22
CA VAL A 11 9.88 21.25 -5.82
C VAL A 11 8.52 21.16 -5.13
N VAL A 12 7.63 22.11 -5.36
CA VAL A 12 6.25 22.09 -4.84
C VAL A 12 5.47 20.90 -5.41
N LEU A 13 5.62 20.63 -6.72
CA LEU A 13 4.99 19.49 -7.37
C LEU A 13 5.50 18.15 -6.80
N VAL A 14 6.83 18.00 -6.66
CA VAL A 14 7.43 16.80 -6.07
C VAL A 14 6.98 16.60 -4.63
N GLN A 15 6.95 17.66 -3.80
CA GLN A 15 6.48 17.58 -2.42
C GLN A 15 4.99 17.25 -2.32
N GLY A 16 4.15 17.85 -3.19
CA GLY A 16 2.72 17.57 -3.24
C GLY A 16 2.40 16.13 -3.64
N VAL A 17 3.08 15.61 -4.67
CA VAL A 17 2.94 14.22 -5.13
C VAL A 17 3.45 13.23 -4.06
N SER A 18 4.57 13.55 -3.42
CA SER A 18 5.14 12.73 -2.33
C SER A 18 4.22 12.69 -1.12
N GLY A 19 3.65 13.84 -0.72
CA GLY A 19 2.70 13.93 0.39
C GLY A 19 1.42 13.14 0.11
N ALA A 20 0.86 13.25 -1.09
CA ALA A 20 -0.32 12.50 -1.50
C ALA A 20 -0.06 10.97 -1.53
N ALA A 21 1.12 10.55 -1.99
CA ALA A 21 1.51 9.14 -2.01
C ALA A 21 1.64 8.55 -0.59
N ILE A 22 2.24 9.30 0.34
CA ILE A 22 2.36 8.90 1.75
C ILE A 22 0.99 8.84 2.42
N LEU A 23 0.15 9.87 2.23
CA LEU A 23 -1.18 9.92 2.83
C LEU A 23 -2.08 8.80 2.30
N ARG A 24 -1.96 8.49 1.01
CA ARG A 24 -2.61 7.33 0.38
C ARG A 24 -2.14 6.03 1.01
N ALA A 25 -0.84 5.79 1.10
CA ALA A 25 -0.29 4.57 1.68
C ALA A 25 -0.76 4.39 3.13
N VAL A 26 -0.68 5.45 3.96
CA VAL A 26 -1.15 5.41 5.36
C VAL A 26 -2.67 5.16 5.42
N GLY A 27 -3.45 5.81 4.57
CA GLY A 27 -4.90 5.61 4.50
C GLY A 27 -5.29 4.18 4.11
N GLU A 28 -4.62 3.63 3.10
CA GLU A 28 -4.78 2.23 2.69
C GLU A 28 -4.48 1.27 3.86
N GLU A 29 -3.40 1.51 4.61
CA GLU A 29 -3.04 0.67 5.76
C GLU A 29 -4.05 0.71 6.91
N ILE A 30 -4.51 1.91 7.28
CA ILE A 30 -5.51 2.09 8.33
C ILE A 30 -6.81 1.39 7.95
N PHE A 31 -7.23 1.51 6.69
CA PHE A 31 -8.47 0.89 6.23
C PHE A 31 -8.36 -0.62 6.06
N PHE A 32 -7.41 -1.09 5.25
CA PHE A 32 -7.30 -2.50 4.89
C PHE A 32 -6.76 -3.35 6.03
N ARG A 33 -5.76 -2.87 6.77
CA ARG A 33 -5.12 -3.67 7.84
C ARG A 33 -5.71 -3.32 9.18
N GLY A 34 -5.94 -2.04 9.46
CA GLY A 34 -6.59 -1.59 10.69
C GLY A 34 -8.04 -2.08 10.80
N PHE A 35 -8.93 -1.54 9.98
CA PHE A 35 -10.36 -1.82 10.05
C PHE A 35 -10.73 -3.22 9.51
N LEU A 36 -10.49 -3.48 8.22
CA LEU A 36 -10.86 -4.76 7.58
C LEU A 36 -10.04 -5.93 8.13
N GLY A 37 -8.72 -5.77 8.22
CA GLY A 37 -7.83 -6.77 8.80
C GLY A 37 -8.15 -7.04 10.27
N GLY A 38 -8.43 -6.01 11.08
CA GLY A 38 -8.87 -6.17 12.46
C GLY A 38 -10.18 -6.97 12.59
N LEU A 39 -11.15 -6.76 11.70
CA LEU A 39 -12.41 -7.49 11.69
C LEU A 39 -12.21 -8.96 11.25
N PHE A 40 -11.52 -9.18 10.13
CA PHE A 40 -11.41 -10.49 9.51
C PHE A 40 -10.36 -11.39 10.17
N LEU A 41 -9.20 -10.85 10.58
CA LEU A 41 -8.16 -11.64 11.27
C LEU A 41 -8.65 -12.12 12.64
N ARG A 42 -9.46 -11.31 13.35
CA ARG A 42 -10.06 -11.73 14.63
C ARG A 42 -11.16 -12.77 14.44
N ARG A 43 -11.90 -12.73 13.33
CA ARG A 43 -13.05 -13.61 13.08
C ARG A 43 -12.69 -14.93 12.41
N TRP A 44 -11.70 -14.93 11.52
CA TRP A 44 -11.34 -16.07 10.65
C TRP A 44 -9.83 -16.42 10.67
N GLY A 45 -9.06 -15.77 11.54
CA GLY A 45 -7.63 -16.04 11.70
C GLY A 45 -6.79 -15.62 10.50
N LEU A 46 -5.52 -16.04 10.49
CA LEU A 46 -4.56 -15.70 9.45
C LEU A 46 -5.05 -16.17 8.08
N TRP A 47 -5.36 -17.45 7.89
CA TRP A 47 -5.61 -17.98 6.54
C TRP A 47 -6.89 -17.43 5.90
N GLY A 48 -8.01 -17.41 6.62
CA GLY A 48 -9.28 -16.91 6.08
C GLY A 48 -9.33 -15.39 6.05
N GLY A 49 -8.98 -14.75 7.16
CA GLY A 49 -9.09 -13.30 7.31
C GLY A 49 -8.10 -12.52 6.46
N ASN A 50 -6.85 -12.98 6.39
CA ASN A 50 -5.81 -12.35 5.57
C ASN A 50 -6.09 -12.50 4.08
N THR A 51 -6.55 -13.68 3.65
CA THR A 51 -6.85 -13.93 2.24
C THR A 51 -8.01 -13.05 1.76
N LEU A 52 -9.08 -12.92 2.56
CA LEU A 52 -10.17 -12.02 2.21
C LEU A 52 -9.72 -10.55 2.22
N GLN A 53 -8.92 -10.15 3.21
CA GLN A 53 -8.39 -8.79 3.27
C GLN A 53 -7.50 -8.48 2.05
N ALA A 54 -6.62 -9.40 1.65
CA ALA A 54 -5.76 -9.27 0.46
C ALA A 54 -6.58 -9.24 -0.84
N ALA A 55 -7.66 -10.03 -0.92
CA ALA A 55 -8.58 -9.98 -2.06
C ALA A 55 -9.29 -8.63 -2.15
N LEU A 56 -9.75 -8.07 -1.03
CA LEU A 56 -10.36 -6.74 -0.99
C LEU A 56 -9.36 -5.62 -1.32
N PHE A 57 -8.08 -5.80 -0.95
CA PHE A 57 -7.00 -4.89 -1.35
C PHE A 57 -6.74 -4.94 -2.87
N LEU A 58 -6.96 -6.10 -3.51
CA LEU A 58 -6.81 -6.25 -4.95
C LEU A 58 -7.91 -5.53 -5.74
N VAL A 59 -9.14 -5.41 -5.21
CA VAL A 59 -10.29 -4.80 -5.90
C VAL A 59 -10.00 -3.40 -6.49
N PRO A 60 -9.51 -2.41 -5.73
CA PRO A 60 -9.20 -1.10 -6.30
C PRO A 60 -8.07 -1.16 -7.36
N HIS A 61 -7.21 -2.17 -7.31
CA HIS A 61 -6.15 -2.36 -8.31
C HIS A 61 -6.66 -2.93 -9.63
N LEU A 62 -7.84 -3.59 -9.65
CA LEU A 62 -8.46 -4.05 -10.90
C LEU A 62 -8.80 -2.89 -11.84
N VAL A 63 -9.00 -1.68 -11.31
CA VAL A 63 -9.21 -0.46 -12.11
C VAL A 63 -8.03 -0.18 -13.05
N LEU A 64 -6.82 -0.66 -12.72
CA LEU A 64 -5.65 -0.55 -13.60
C LEU A 64 -5.88 -1.24 -14.95
N LEU A 65 -6.61 -2.37 -14.98
CA LEU A 65 -6.92 -3.06 -16.23
C LEU A 65 -7.85 -2.26 -17.14
N SER A 66 -8.66 -1.37 -16.56
CA SER A 66 -9.50 -0.45 -17.33
C SER A 66 -8.70 0.68 -17.97
N VAL A 67 -7.50 0.97 -17.45
CA VAL A 67 -6.55 1.93 -18.02
C VAL A 67 -5.69 1.26 -19.09
N ASP A 68 -5.09 0.11 -18.76
CA ASP A 68 -4.28 -0.68 -19.68
C ASP A 68 -4.30 -2.17 -19.26
N VAL A 69 -4.73 -3.04 -20.16
CA VAL A 69 -4.80 -4.49 -19.94
C VAL A 69 -3.41 -5.12 -19.74
N HIS A 70 -2.35 -4.51 -20.27
CA HIS A 70 -0.97 -4.98 -20.09
C HIS A 70 -0.47 -4.85 -18.65
N LEU A 71 -1.19 -4.13 -17.79
CA LEU A 71 -0.89 -4.01 -16.35
C LEU A 71 -1.32 -5.24 -15.54
N TRP A 72 -1.91 -6.26 -16.15
CA TRP A 72 -2.32 -7.49 -15.48
C TRP A 72 -1.24 -8.18 -14.62
N PRO A 73 0.07 -8.16 -14.94
CA PRO A 73 1.09 -8.79 -14.11
C PRO A 73 1.25 -8.12 -12.73
N ILE A 74 0.80 -6.87 -12.58
CA ILE A 74 0.83 -6.13 -11.31
C ILE A 74 -0.18 -6.71 -10.31
N LEU A 75 -1.31 -7.25 -10.78
CA LEU A 75 -2.37 -7.77 -9.93
C LEU A 75 -1.92 -8.90 -8.98
N PRO A 76 -1.28 -9.99 -9.46
CA PRO A 76 -0.77 -11.01 -8.55
C PRO A 76 0.28 -10.44 -7.58
N VAL A 77 1.11 -9.49 -8.02
CA VAL A 77 2.10 -8.83 -7.15
C VAL A 77 1.41 -8.05 -6.01
N GLN A 78 0.33 -7.34 -6.29
CA GLN A 78 -0.42 -6.61 -5.25
C GLN A 78 -1.19 -7.51 -4.32
N PHE A 79 -1.74 -8.61 -4.82
CA PHE A 79 -2.35 -9.62 -3.97
C PHE A 79 -1.33 -10.25 -3.02
N LEU A 80 -0.18 -10.70 -3.53
CA LEU A 80 0.91 -11.27 -2.72
C LEU A 80 1.45 -10.26 -1.71
N SER A 81 1.69 -9.01 -2.14
CA SER A 81 2.16 -7.95 -1.25
C SER A 81 1.15 -7.70 -0.13
N GLY A 82 -0.13 -7.57 -0.46
CA GLY A 82 -1.22 -7.42 0.52
C GLY A 82 -1.29 -8.59 1.50
N TRP A 83 -1.13 -9.82 1.01
CA TRP A 83 -1.15 -11.04 1.83
C TRP A 83 0.06 -11.13 2.76
N ILE A 84 1.27 -10.88 2.26
CA ILE A 84 2.51 -10.88 3.08
C ILE A 84 2.40 -9.84 4.17
N LEU A 85 1.97 -8.63 3.82
CA LEU A 85 1.87 -7.54 4.78
C LEU A 85 0.77 -7.80 5.82
N GLY A 86 -0.37 -8.37 5.45
CA GLY A 86 -1.39 -8.77 6.43
C GLY A 86 -0.91 -9.94 7.32
N ALA A 87 -0.05 -10.82 6.83
CA ALA A 87 0.62 -11.84 7.66
C ALA A 87 1.63 -11.22 8.64
N VAL A 88 2.39 -10.20 8.21
CA VAL A 88 3.25 -9.41 9.10
C VAL A 88 2.42 -8.73 10.17
N ARG A 89 1.31 -8.08 9.80
CA ARG A 89 0.38 -7.47 10.77
C ARG A 89 -0.15 -8.47 11.78
N TYR A 90 -0.50 -9.67 11.34
CA TYR A 90 -1.01 -10.71 12.24
C TYR A 90 0.04 -11.14 13.27
N ARG A 91 1.32 -11.15 12.89
CA ARG A 91 2.43 -11.53 13.78
C ARG A 91 2.89 -10.38 14.68
N SER A 92 2.98 -9.16 14.16
CA SER A 92 3.48 -8.03 14.93
C SER A 92 2.41 -7.26 15.69
N GLY A 93 1.14 -7.37 15.29
CA GLY A 93 0.03 -6.59 15.84
C GLY A 93 0.05 -5.11 15.43
N SER A 94 1.15 -4.61 14.86
CA SER A 94 1.38 -3.19 14.57
C SER A 94 1.00 -2.80 13.14
N ILE A 95 0.22 -1.72 12.99
CA ILE A 95 -0.10 -1.11 11.70
C ILE A 95 1.10 -0.33 11.17
N ILE A 96 1.82 0.36 12.07
CA ILE A 96 2.91 1.27 11.72
C ILE A 96 4.05 0.52 11.06
N GLU A 97 4.42 -0.66 11.59
CA GLU A 97 5.45 -1.51 11.00
C GLU A 97 5.06 -2.00 9.60
N CYS A 98 3.78 -2.31 9.38
CA CYS A 98 3.27 -2.64 8.06
C CYS A 98 3.29 -1.46 7.10
N SER A 99 3.00 -0.25 7.57
CA SER A 99 3.10 0.97 6.75
C SER A 99 4.54 1.24 6.32
N ILE A 100 5.51 1.07 7.22
CA ILE A 100 6.95 1.24 6.91
C ILE A 100 7.38 0.19 5.88
N LEU A 101 7.01 -1.08 6.09
CA LEU A 101 7.35 -2.16 5.17
C LEU A 101 6.69 -1.98 3.80
N HIS A 102 5.43 -1.55 3.75
CA HIS A 102 4.72 -1.26 2.50
C HIS A 102 5.40 -0.11 1.73
N ALA A 103 5.77 0.98 2.42
CA ALA A 103 6.50 2.08 1.81
C ALA A 103 7.87 1.61 1.26
N ALA A 104 8.59 0.78 2.02
CA ALA A 104 9.88 0.22 1.60
C ALA A 104 9.74 -0.68 0.35
N VAL A 105 8.70 -1.52 0.29
CA VAL A 105 8.40 -2.35 -0.89
C VAL A 105 8.09 -1.49 -2.11
N ASN A 106 7.28 -0.44 -1.97
CA ASN A 106 6.96 0.46 -3.09
C ASN A 106 8.20 1.21 -3.60
N VAL A 107 9.07 1.69 -2.71
CA VAL A 107 10.34 2.32 -3.10
C VAL A 107 11.26 1.32 -3.79
N GLY A 108 11.38 0.10 -3.24
CA GLY A 108 12.22 -0.95 -3.82
C GLY A 108 11.78 -1.36 -5.22
N ILE A 109 10.48 -1.56 -5.44
CA ILE A 109 9.92 -1.86 -6.77
C ILE A 109 10.13 -0.67 -7.71
N GLY A 110 9.90 0.55 -7.25
CA GLY A 110 10.11 1.77 -8.05
C GLY A 110 11.57 1.93 -8.51
N LEU A 111 12.54 1.58 -7.67
CA LEU A 111 13.97 1.60 -8.01
C LEU A 111 14.38 0.48 -8.98
N LEU A 112 13.70 -0.68 -8.95
CA LEU A 112 13.98 -1.80 -9.85
C LEU A 112 13.30 -1.66 -11.21
N ALA A 113 12.23 -0.86 -11.30
CA ALA A 113 11.44 -0.66 -12.51
C ALA A 113 11.87 0.57 -13.33
N GLY A 114 12.71 1.44 -12.77
CA GLY A 114 13.31 2.60 -13.45
C GLY A 114 14.72 2.33 -13.95
#